data_AF-A0A1Y2SCF7-F1
#
_entry.id   AF-A0A1Y2SCF7-F1
#
_cell.length_a   1.000
_cell.length_b   1.000
_cell.length_c   1.000
_cell.angle_alpha   90.00
_cell.angle_beta   90.00
_cell.angle_gamma   90.00
#
_symmetry.space_group_name_H-M   'P 1'
#
loop_
_entity.id
_entity.type
_entity.pdbx_description
1 polymer ?
#
loop_
_entity_poly.entity_id
_entity_poly.type
_entity_poly.pdbx_seq_one_letter_code
_entity_poly.pdbx_strand_id
1 'polypeptide(L)'
;MKQNQNKVITNDKLIELKNNDSIEFFVGFVSLITFSKELFKTNNELSEFIKEIFGFEFKKYVVASRTLMFARTIKEIYNKLDKKSIIKAKNNTVFHIDMLINAPQKEMSEDNKLKSTPSKKGKKGKNTTTESISKWIKGLRGE
;
A
#
# COMPACT_ATOMS: atom_id res chain seq x y z
N MET A 1 7.47 25.70 7.61
CA MET A 1 7.15 24.26 7.45
C MET A 1 5.87 24.16 6.62
N LYS A 2 5.95 23.66 5.37
CA LYS A 2 4.75 23.48 4.55
C LYS A 2 4.01 22.24 5.06
N GLN A 3 2.90 22.43 5.76
CA GLN A 3 1.95 21.34 5.95
C GLN A 3 1.49 20.91 4.55
N ASN A 4 1.66 19.64 4.22
CA ASN A 4 1.29 19.10 2.92
C ASN A 4 -0.24 19.16 2.80
N GLN A 5 -0.77 20.17 2.12
CA GLN A 5 -2.22 20.45 2.03
C GLN A 5 -3.00 19.45 1.13
N ASN A 6 -2.43 18.29 0.82
CA ASN A 6 -3.02 17.32 -0.10
C ASN A 6 -3.36 15.99 0.59
N LYS A 7 -4.01 16.05 1.76
CA LYS A 7 -4.56 14.83 2.37
C LYS A 7 -5.78 14.39 1.57
N VAL A 8 -5.57 13.48 0.62
CA VAL A 8 -6.61 13.02 -0.31
C VAL A 8 -7.76 12.33 0.42
N ILE A 9 -7.55 11.80 1.62
CA ILE A 9 -8.58 11.12 2.41
C ILE A 9 -8.88 11.98 3.65
N THR A 10 -10.10 12.52 3.66
CA THR A 10 -10.65 13.41 4.71
C THR A 10 -11.83 12.73 5.40
N ASN A 11 -12.25 13.28 6.55
CA ASN A 11 -13.43 12.81 7.27
C ASN A 11 -14.70 12.88 6.42
N ASP A 12 -14.83 13.90 5.56
CA ASP A 12 -15.97 14.04 4.64
C ASP A 12 -16.07 12.85 3.68
N LYS A 13 -14.93 12.38 3.14
CA LYS A 13 -14.90 11.20 2.27
C LYS A 13 -15.23 9.91 3.02
N LEU A 14 -14.93 9.83 4.32
CA LEU A 14 -15.36 8.71 5.16
C LEU A 14 -16.88 8.71 5.36
N ILE A 15 -17.48 9.88 5.53
CA ILE A 15 -18.94 10.04 5.60
C ILE A 15 -19.58 9.63 4.28
N GLU A 16 -19.01 10.07 3.16
CA GLU A 16 -19.47 9.68 1.82
C GLU A 16 -19.43 8.16 1.62
N LEU A 17 -18.33 7.50 2.03
CA LEU A 17 -18.24 6.05 1.99
C LEU A 17 -19.29 5.36 2.87
N LYS A 18 -19.56 5.86 4.08
CA LYS A 18 -20.62 5.28 4.94
C LYS A 18 -21.98 5.31 4.24
N ASN A 19 -22.31 6.43 3.62
CA ASN A 19 -23.63 6.68 3.02
C ASN A 19 -23.81 6.06 1.62
N ASN A 20 -22.74 5.61 0.98
CA ASN A 20 -22.80 5.01 -0.35
C ASN A 20 -22.70 3.48 -0.29
N ASP A 21 -23.66 2.80 -0.92
CA ASP A 21 -23.73 1.33 -0.98
C ASP A 21 -23.26 0.75 -2.33
N SER A 22 -22.84 1.59 -3.28
CA SER A 22 -22.26 1.15 -4.55
C SER A 22 -20.91 0.45 -4.32
N ILE A 23 -20.77 -0.72 -4.92
CA ILE A 23 -19.51 -1.47 -4.92
C ILE A 23 -18.43 -0.72 -5.71
N GLU A 24 -18.80 -0.05 -6.80
CA GLU A 24 -17.91 0.77 -7.61
C GLU A 24 -17.33 1.92 -6.77
N PHE A 25 -18.17 2.56 -5.95
CA PHE A 25 -17.72 3.60 -5.03
C PHE A 25 -16.73 3.04 -4.00
N PHE A 26 -17.03 1.90 -3.38
CA PHE A 26 -16.13 1.26 -2.43
C PHE A 26 -14.78 0.87 -3.06
N VAL A 27 -14.80 0.30 -4.27
CA VAL A 27 -13.58 -0.03 -5.03
C VAL A 27 -12.77 1.22 -5.36
N GLY A 28 -13.44 2.31 -5.75
CA GLY A 28 -12.82 3.62 -5.93
C GLY A 28 -12.13 4.10 -4.66
N PHE A 29 -12.78 3.95 -3.49
CA PHE A 29 -12.19 4.31 -2.20
C PHE A 29 -10.99 3.44 -1.83
N VAL A 30 -11.07 2.12 -2.04
CA VAL A 30 -9.94 1.19 -1.85
C VAL A 30 -8.76 1.57 -2.73
N SER A 31 -8.99 2.11 -3.93
CA SER A 31 -7.92 2.62 -4.80
C SER A 31 -7.20 3.80 -4.17
N LEU A 32 -7.95 4.79 -3.64
CA LEU A 32 -7.40 5.97 -2.99
C LEU A 32 -6.55 5.57 -1.77
N ILE A 33 -7.06 4.64 -0.96
CA ILE A 33 -6.33 4.11 0.20
C ILE A 33 -5.03 3.42 -0.24
N THR A 34 -5.13 2.49 -1.20
CA THR A 34 -4.00 1.67 -1.67
C THR A 34 -2.84 2.54 -2.17
N PHE A 35 -3.15 3.61 -2.90
CA PHE A 35 -2.14 4.50 -3.48
C PHE A 35 -1.73 5.66 -2.56
N SER A 36 -2.37 5.82 -1.40
CA SER A 36 -1.96 6.80 -0.40
C SER A 36 -0.67 6.37 0.30
N LYS A 37 0.40 7.15 0.14
CA LYS A 37 1.65 6.99 0.90
C LYS A 37 1.59 7.62 2.30
N GLU A 38 0.58 8.45 2.54
CA GLU A 38 0.37 9.10 3.83
C GLU A 38 -0.29 8.15 4.83
N LEU A 39 -1.19 7.27 4.35
CA LEU A 39 -1.82 6.25 5.19
C LEU A 39 -0.93 5.04 5.42
N PHE A 40 -0.27 4.56 4.36
CA PHE A 40 0.64 3.43 4.44
C PHE A 40 1.96 3.85 3.85
N LYS A 41 3.03 3.82 4.64
CA LYS A 41 4.39 4.17 4.17
C LYS A 41 5.03 3.01 3.43
N THR A 42 4.76 1.78 3.86
CA THR A 42 5.33 0.57 3.27
C THR A 42 4.27 -0.30 2.59
N ASN A 43 4.70 -1.28 1.78
CA ASN A 43 3.75 -2.25 1.20
C ASN A 43 3.33 -3.31 2.23
N ASN A 44 4.15 -3.55 3.26
CA ASN A 44 3.82 -4.48 4.33
C ASN A 44 2.65 -3.95 5.16
N GLU A 45 2.70 -2.68 5.58
CA GLU A 45 1.59 -2.02 6.29
C GLU A 45 0.28 -2.10 5.50
N LEU A 46 0.33 -1.80 4.20
CA LEU A 46 -0.85 -1.92 3.34
C LEU A 46 -1.33 -3.37 3.19
N SER A 47 -0.41 -4.35 3.16
CA SER A 47 -0.78 -5.77 3.12
C SER A 47 -1.43 -6.23 4.43
N GLU A 48 -0.98 -5.73 5.57
CA GLU A 48 -1.59 -6.00 6.89
C GLU A 48 -3.00 -5.43 6.95
N PHE A 49 -3.19 -4.18 6.52
CA PHE A 49 -4.52 -3.58 6.38
C PHE A 49 -5.45 -4.44 5.51
N ILE A 50 -4.99 -4.87 4.33
CA ILE A 50 -5.82 -5.68 3.43
C ILE A 50 -6.19 -7.02 4.08
N LYS A 51 -5.26 -7.64 4.82
CA LYS A 51 -5.53 -8.85 5.59
C LYS A 51 -6.58 -8.63 6.66
N GLU A 52 -6.50 -7.53 7.42
CA GLU A 52 -7.46 -7.20 8.48
C GLU A 52 -8.86 -6.91 7.94
N ILE A 53 -8.96 -6.16 6.85
CA ILE A 53 -10.25 -5.75 6.27
C ILE A 53 -10.93 -6.90 5.52
N PHE A 54 -10.18 -7.64 4.71
CA PHE A 54 -10.74 -8.61 3.76
C PHE A 54 -10.46 -10.07 4.12
N GLY A 55 -9.58 -10.33 5.09
CA GLY A 55 -9.32 -11.69 5.60
C GLY A 55 -8.44 -12.57 4.71
N PHE A 56 -7.78 -12.01 3.68
CA PHE A 56 -6.86 -12.77 2.82
C PHE A 56 -5.45 -12.22 2.85
N GLU A 57 -4.49 -13.10 2.64
CA GLU A 57 -3.06 -12.77 2.61
C GLU A 57 -2.47 -12.85 1.21
N PHE A 58 -1.55 -11.95 0.95
CA PHE A 58 -0.81 -11.93 -0.30
C PHE A 58 0.51 -12.69 -0.21
N LYS A 59 0.81 -13.43 -1.28
CA LYS A 59 2.16 -13.98 -1.47
C LYS A 59 3.17 -12.84 -1.60
N LYS A 60 4.41 -13.09 -1.19
CA LYS A 60 5.49 -12.07 -1.17
C LYS A 60 5.68 -11.32 -2.49
N TYR A 61 5.53 -12.00 -3.63
CA TYR A 61 5.66 -11.36 -4.94
C TYR A 61 4.52 -10.37 -5.26
N VAL A 62 3.33 -10.56 -4.66
CA VAL A 62 2.20 -9.64 -4.77
C VAL A 62 2.46 -8.39 -3.94
N VAL A 63 2.94 -8.57 -2.71
CA VAL A 63 3.30 -7.46 -1.79
C VAL A 63 4.41 -6.58 -2.35
N ALA A 64 5.22 -7.07 -3.28
CA ALA A 64 6.26 -6.28 -3.94
C ALA A 64 5.71 -5.09 -4.77
N SER A 65 4.43 -5.08 -5.15
CA SER A 65 3.83 -4.01 -5.97
C SER A 65 2.44 -3.61 -5.48
N ARG A 66 2.26 -2.33 -5.13
CA ARG A 66 0.95 -1.77 -4.72
C ARG A 66 -0.13 -1.95 -5.78
N THR A 67 0.21 -1.74 -7.04
CA THR A 67 -0.74 -1.93 -8.15
C THR A 67 -1.16 -3.38 -8.27
N LEU A 68 -0.23 -4.33 -8.04
CA LEU A 68 -0.56 -5.76 -8.06
C LEU A 68 -1.43 -6.15 -6.86
N MET A 69 -1.14 -5.62 -5.67
CA MET A 69 -2.00 -5.77 -4.50
C MET A 69 -3.41 -5.24 -4.78
N PHE A 70 -3.54 -4.02 -5.31
CA PHE A 70 -4.83 -3.43 -5.67
C PHE A 70 -5.62 -4.29 -6.65
N ALA A 71 -5.01 -4.69 -7.76
CA ALA A 71 -5.67 -5.54 -8.76
C ALA A 71 -6.15 -6.86 -8.18
N ARG A 72 -5.34 -7.47 -7.28
CA ARG A 72 -5.74 -8.69 -6.58
C ARG A 72 -6.88 -8.42 -5.59
N THR A 73 -6.81 -7.35 -4.80
CA THR A 73 -7.88 -6.97 -3.87
C THR A 73 -9.21 -6.79 -4.59
N ILE A 74 -9.24 -6.05 -5.70
CA ILE A 74 -10.47 -5.85 -6.48
C ILE A 74 -11.03 -7.19 -6.97
N LYS A 75 -10.17 -8.03 -7.54
CA LYS A 75 -10.59 -9.36 -8.02
C LYS A 75 -11.22 -10.18 -6.90
N GLU A 76 -10.66 -10.13 -5.70
CA GLU A 76 -11.18 -10.84 -4.54
C GLU A 76 -12.51 -10.24 -4.06
N ILE A 77 -12.65 -8.92 -4.05
CA ILE A 77 -13.91 -8.23 -3.72
C ILE A 77 -15.04 -8.69 -4.65
N TYR A 78 -14.84 -8.65 -5.97
CA TYR A 78 -15.89 -9.03 -6.92
C TYR A 78 -16.18 -10.54 -6.95
N ASN A 79 -15.17 -11.38 -6.76
CA ASN A 79 -15.33 -12.82 -6.95
C ASN A 79 -15.74 -13.58 -5.67
N LYS A 80 -15.44 -13.05 -4.49
CA LYS A 80 -15.57 -13.82 -3.23
C LYS A 80 -16.45 -13.18 -2.18
N LEU A 81 -16.64 -11.85 -2.21
CA LEU A 81 -17.45 -11.18 -1.19
C LEU A 81 -18.91 -11.10 -1.64
N ASP A 82 -19.81 -11.58 -0.78
CA ASP A 82 -21.23 -11.31 -0.91
C ASP A 82 -21.58 -9.91 -0.39
N LYS A 83 -22.83 -9.47 -0.62
CA LYS A 83 -23.29 -8.14 -0.20
C LYS A 83 -23.07 -7.87 1.29
N LYS A 84 -23.29 -8.87 2.17
CA LYS A 84 -23.08 -8.71 3.61
C LYS A 84 -21.59 -8.53 3.94
N SER A 85 -20.71 -9.31 3.31
CA SER A 85 -19.26 -9.18 3.49
C SER A 85 -18.74 -7.84 2.97
N ILE A 86 -19.29 -7.31 1.87
CA ILE A 86 -18.95 -5.97 1.35
C ILE A 86 -19.28 -4.89 2.38
N ILE A 87 -20.48 -4.91 2.95
CA ILE A 87 -20.89 -3.93 3.98
C ILE A 87 -19.98 -4.03 5.21
N LYS A 88 -19.64 -5.25 5.63
CA LYS A 88 -18.71 -5.46 6.75
C LYS A 88 -17.31 -4.89 6.44
N ALA A 89 -16.76 -5.19 5.27
CA ALA A 89 -15.47 -4.68 4.83
C ALA A 89 -15.47 -3.14 4.74
N LYS A 90 -16.56 -2.54 4.25
CA LYS A 90 -16.78 -1.09 4.22
C LYS A 90 -16.71 -0.48 5.61
N ASN A 91 -17.47 -1.03 6.56
CA ASN A 91 -17.50 -0.53 7.94
C ASN A 91 -16.13 -0.66 8.62
N ASN A 92 -15.47 -1.81 8.46
CA ASN A 92 -14.12 -2.02 8.98
C ASN A 92 -13.12 -1.04 8.37
N THR A 93 -13.23 -0.78 7.06
CA THR A 93 -12.38 0.19 6.36
C THR A 93 -12.55 1.58 6.98
N VAL A 94 -13.80 2.04 7.13
CA VAL A 94 -14.06 3.36 7.70
C VAL A 94 -13.52 3.46 9.12
N PHE A 95 -13.77 2.47 9.97
CA PHE A 95 -13.26 2.44 11.34
C PHE A 95 -11.73 2.51 11.39
N HIS A 96 -11.05 1.69 10.59
CA HIS A 96 -9.59 1.64 10.58
C HIS A 96 -8.97 2.94 10.05
N ILE A 97 -9.51 3.52 8.98
CA ILE A 97 -9.01 4.78 8.44
C ILE A 97 -9.29 5.95 9.38
N ASP A 98 -10.45 5.99 10.04
CA ASP A 98 -10.76 7.00 11.05
C ASP A 98 -9.75 6.93 12.21
N MET A 99 -9.44 5.73 12.68
CA MET A 99 -8.41 5.50 13.70
C MET A 99 -7.03 6.01 13.24
N LEU A 100 -6.62 5.74 12.00
CA LEU A 100 -5.34 6.23 11.47
C LEU A 100 -5.28 7.76 11.33
N ILE A 101 -6.41 8.39 11.01
CA ILE A 101 -6.49 9.85 10.83
C ILE A 101 -6.52 10.58 12.18
N ASN A 102 -7.27 10.05 13.14
CA ASN A 102 -7.54 10.70 14.43
C ASN A 102 -6.63 10.19 15.57
N ALA A 103 -5.78 9.18 15.33
CA ALA A 103 -4.86 8.69 16.34
C ALA A 103 -3.96 9.83 16.85
N PRO A 104 -3.79 9.97 18.19
CA PRO A 104 -2.82 10.88 18.74
C PRO A 104 -1.45 10.51 18.19
N GLN A 105 -0.78 11.47 17.55
CA GLN A 105 0.53 11.27 16.95
C GLN A 105 1.49 10.81 18.06
N LYS A 106 1.81 9.52 18.09
CA LYS A 106 2.90 9.02 18.92
C LYS A 106 4.17 9.53 18.25
N GLU A 107 4.80 10.55 18.82
CA GLU A 107 6.14 10.95 18.41
C GLU A 107 7.04 9.71 18.52
N MET A 108 7.40 9.12 17.38
CA MET A 108 8.47 8.15 17.34
C MET A 108 9.77 8.94 17.36
N SER A 109 10.45 8.84 18.49
CA SER A 109 11.85 9.24 18.68
C SER A 109 12.70 8.66 17.55
N GLU A 110 13.45 9.53 16.87
CA GLU A 110 14.54 9.13 15.98
C GLU A 110 15.69 8.55 16.81
N ASP A 111 15.59 7.30 17.25
CA ASP A 111 16.75 6.57 17.76
C ASP A 111 16.72 5.13 17.25
N ASN A 112 17.26 4.97 16.04
CA ASN A 112 18.05 3.78 15.72
C ASN A 112 19.00 4.07 14.56
N LYS A 113 20.02 4.89 14.85
CA LYS A 113 21.28 4.86 14.13
C LYS A 113 22.27 4.00 14.94
N LEU A 114 22.72 2.93 14.28
CA LEU A 114 23.94 2.14 14.55
C LEU A 114 23.99 1.24 15.80
N LYS A 115 23.95 -0.08 15.56
CA LYS A 115 25.10 -0.94 15.89
C LYS A 115 25.47 -1.86 14.72
N SER A 116 26.73 -1.75 14.36
CA SER A 116 27.48 -2.47 13.34
C SER A 116 27.82 -3.89 13.78
N THR A 117 27.94 -4.79 12.81
CA THR A 117 28.86 -5.93 12.89
C THR A 117 29.49 -6.10 11.51
N PRO A 118 30.84 -6.17 11.40
CA PRO A 118 31.50 -6.22 10.11
C PRO A 118 31.52 -7.66 9.58
N SER A 119 30.84 -7.93 8.47
CA SER A 119 31.11 -9.13 7.67
C SER A 119 31.47 -8.74 6.24
N LYS A 120 32.74 -8.94 5.89
CA LYS A 120 33.25 -8.94 4.52
C LYS A 120 32.58 -10.08 3.75
N LYS A 121 31.83 -9.76 2.70
CA LYS A 121 31.65 -10.60 1.48
C LYS A 121 31.17 -9.67 0.35
N GLY A 122 31.94 -9.61 -0.73
CA GLY A 122 31.77 -8.66 -1.83
C GLY A 122 30.38 -8.70 -2.45
N LYS A 123 29.66 -7.58 -2.37
CA LYS A 123 28.40 -7.39 -3.11
C LYS A 123 28.74 -7.02 -4.55
N LYS A 124 28.56 -7.96 -5.48
CA LYS A 124 28.33 -7.62 -6.90
C LYS A 124 27.19 -6.59 -6.92
N GLY A 125 27.47 -5.41 -7.46
CA GLY A 125 26.46 -4.35 -7.62
C GLY A 125 25.25 -4.91 -8.36
N LYS A 126 24.05 -4.66 -7.83
CA LYS A 126 22.82 -4.95 -8.56
C LYS A 126 22.82 -4.04 -9.78
N ASN A 127 22.80 -4.63 -10.97
CA ASN A 127 22.67 -3.85 -12.20
C ASN A 127 21.40 -3.00 -12.09
N THR A 128 21.53 -1.71 -12.32
CA THR A 128 20.37 -0.83 -12.48
C THR A 128 19.64 -1.17 -13.78
N THR A 129 18.38 -0.77 -13.90
CA THR A 129 17.60 -0.97 -15.15
C THR A 129 18.32 -0.30 -16.32
N THR A 130 18.92 0.87 -16.10
CA THR A 130 19.72 1.58 -17.10
C THR A 130 20.97 0.79 -17.49
N GLU A 131 21.73 0.25 -16.54
CA GLU A 131 22.91 -0.58 -16.84
C GLU A 131 22.56 -1.88 -17.58
N SER A 132 21.40 -2.47 -17.29
CA SER A 132 20.95 -3.69 -17.96
C SER A 132 20.59 -3.41 -19.42
N ILE A 133 19.92 -2.28 -19.68
CA ILE A 133 19.61 -1.81 -21.04
C ILE A 133 20.90 -1.47 -21.79
N SER A 134 21.86 -0.77 -21.15
CA SER A 134 23.15 -0.44 -21.75
C SER A 134 23.91 -1.70 -22.19
N LYS A 135 23.90 -2.77 -21.39
CA LYS A 135 24.53 -4.05 -21.76
C LYS A 135 23.86 -4.73 -22.96
N TRP A 136 22.53 -4.66 -23.08
CA TRP A 136 21.83 -5.19 -24.25
C TRP A 136 22.14 -4.41 -25.52
N ILE A 137 22.16 -3.07 -25.44
CA ILE A 137 22.54 -2.21 -26.58
C ILE A 137 23.97 -2.53 -27.03
N LYS A 138 24.88 -2.71 -26.06
CA LYS A 138 26.27 -3.05 -26.34
C LYS A 138 26.39 -4.42 -27.04
N GLY A 139 25.69 -5.44 -26.53
CA GLY A 139 25.65 -6.77 -27.15
C GLY A 139 25.04 -6.79 -28.55
N LEU A 140 24.06 -5.92 -28.83
CA LEU A 140 23.49 -5.76 -30.17
C LEU A 140 24.42 -5.03 -31.15
N ARG A 141 25.29 -4.15 -30.65
CA ARG A 141 26.28 -3.41 -31.45
C ARG A 141 27.58 -4.17 -31.69
N GLY A 142 27.82 -5.26 -30.96
CA GLY A 142 29.05 -6.06 -31.09
C GLY A 142 30.29 -5.37 -30.52
N GLU A 143 30.13 -4.42 -29.59
CA GLU A 143 31.21 -3.73 -28.85
C GLU A 143 31.54 -4.41 -27.51
#